data_AF-A0A7C5JIT6-F1
#
_entry.id   AF-A0A7C5JIT6-F1
#
_cell.length_a   1.000
_cell.length_b   1.000
_cell.length_c   1.000
_cell.angle_alpha   90.00
_cell.angle_beta   90.00
_cell.angle_gamma   90.00
#
_symmetry.space_group_name_H-M   'P 1'
#
loop_
_entity.id
_entity.type
_entity.pdbx_description
1 polymer ?
#
loop_
_entity_poly.entity_id
_entity_poly.type
_entity_poly.pdbx_seq_one_letter_code
_entity_poly.pdbx_strand_id
1 'polypeptide(L)'
;EKSEMDRVSLVRAGHKLIALPSSGLHSNGFSLARKVLFEKMKLDFNEDFNGKPLIETLLEPTNIYVKTFKELKNEIVAMAHITGGGIVENLPRVLPENLMAEVKKDAIKVLPIFELMSEHVERDEMFRAFNMGVGMILVVEDSNVEKVLATAEGSYLIGEIKEGKREAKLI
;
A
#
# COMPACT_ATOMS: atom_id res chain seq x y z
N GLU A 1 13.46 22.47 -8.23
CA GLU A 1 13.36 21.36 -9.20
C GLU A 1 14.47 20.32 -9.03
N LYS A 2 15.77 20.62 -9.20
CA LYS A 2 16.85 19.60 -8.97
C LYS A 2 17.03 19.16 -7.50
N SER A 3 16.70 20.01 -6.53
CA SER A 3 16.77 19.68 -5.09
C SER A 3 15.65 18.74 -4.62
N GLU A 4 14.64 18.48 -5.44
CA GLU A 4 13.54 17.56 -5.13
C GLU A 4 13.79 16.13 -5.65
N MET A 5 14.90 15.90 -6.37
CA MET A 5 15.17 14.62 -7.05
C MET A 5 15.71 13.52 -6.14
N ASP A 6 16.32 13.84 -4.99
CA ASP A 6 16.86 12.84 -4.07
C ASP A 6 16.15 12.86 -2.71
N ARG A 7 14.84 12.59 -2.74
CA ARG A 7 14.04 12.39 -1.52
C ARG A 7 14.47 11.15 -0.72
N VAL A 8 15.17 10.20 -1.35
CA VAL A 8 15.73 9.02 -0.68
C VAL A 8 16.73 9.46 0.38
N SER A 9 17.63 10.39 0.04
CA SER A 9 18.59 10.96 0.98
C SER A 9 17.98 11.74 2.15
N LEU A 10 16.68 12.02 2.16
CA LEU A 10 15.97 12.70 3.25
C LEU A 10 15.36 11.73 4.26
N VAL A 11 15.23 10.44 3.93
CA VAL A 11 14.66 9.44 4.83
C VAL A 11 15.62 9.17 5.99
N ARG A 12 15.10 9.13 7.22
CA ARG A 12 15.86 8.86 8.45
C ARG A 12 15.15 7.80 9.28
N ALA A 13 15.91 7.11 10.11
CA ALA A 13 15.33 6.25 11.15
C ALA A 13 14.41 7.09 12.06
N GLY A 14 13.30 6.48 12.50
CA GLY A 14 12.26 7.13 13.29
C GLY A 14 11.16 7.80 12.46
N HIS A 15 11.34 8.02 11.16
CA HIS A 15 10.26 8.47 10.28
C HIS A 15 9.10 7.48 10.28
N LYS A 16 7.87 7.98 10.19
CA LYS A 16 6.65 7.19 10.26
C LYS A 16 6.12 6.83 8.88
N LEU A 17 5.47 5.68 8.80
CA LEU A 17 4.85 5.16 7.59
C LEU A 17 3.34 5.30 7.70
N ILE A 18 2.74 6.13 6.84
CA ILE A 18 1.31 6.34 6.76
C ILE A 18 0.77 5.75 5.46
N ALA A 19 -0.19 4.85 5.55
CA ALA A 19 -0.89 4.28 4.41
C ALA A 19 -2.00 5.22 3.94
N LEU A 20 -2.10 5.41 2.63
CA LEU A 20 -3.30 5.88 1.95
C LEU A 20 -4.09 4.67 1.42
N PRO A 21 -5.40 4.58 1.70
CA PRO A 21 -6.20 3.41 1.36
C PRO A 21 -6.32 3.24 -0.17
N SER A 22 -6.14 2.00 -0.65
CA SER A 22 -6.54 1.64 -2.01
C SER A 22 -8.06 1.46 -2.09
N SER A 23 -8.59 1.49 -3.31
CA SER A 23 -10.00 1.21 -3.61
C SER A 23 -10.25 -0.26 -3.92
N GLY A 24 -9.18 -1.04 -4.14
CA GLY A 24 -9.26 -2.42 -4.60
C GLY A 24 -7.92 -2.89 -5.14
N LEU A 25 -7.94 -3.71 -6.18
CA LEU A 25 -6.75 -4.24 -6.86
C LEU A 25 -5.93 -3.14 -7.57
N HIS A 26 -6.57 -2.02 -7.87
CA HIS A 26 -6.06 -0.99 -8.79
C HIS A 26 -5.82 -1.59 -10.19
N SER A 27 -4.62 -1.48 -10.74
CA SER A 27 -4.26 -1.96 -12.08
C SER A 27 -3.29 -3.15 -12.07
N ASN A 28 -3.05 -3.78 -10.92
CA ASN A 28 -2.06 -4.85 -10.76
C ASN A 28 -2.66 -6.12 -10.13
N GLY A 29 -2.03 -7.26 -10.36
CA GLY A 29 -2.42 -8.54 -9.73
C GLY A 29 -3.59 -9.28 -10.40
N PHE A 30 -4.18 -8.76 -11.47
CA PHE A 30 -5.32 -9.40 -12.16
C PHE A 30 -5.02 -10.81 -12.69
N SER A 31 -3.78 -11.11 -13.09
CA SER A 31 -3.41 -12.47 -13.51
C SER A 31 -3.61 -13.48 -12.38
N LEU A 32 -3.16 -13.16 -11.17
CA LEU A 32 -3.35 -14.01 -9.99
C LEU A 32 -4.82 -14.00 -9.54
N ALA A 33 -5.47 -12.83 -9.53
CA ALA A 33 -6.87 -12.72 -9.14
C ALA A 33 -7.79 -13.57 -10.02
N ARG A 34 -7.61 -13.53 -11.35
CA ARG A 34 -8.39 -14.38 -12.28
C ARG A 34 -8.18 -15.87 -12.00
N LYS A 35 -6.92 -16.29 -11.80
CA LYS A 35 -6.58 -17.68 -11.51
C LYS A 35 -7.23 -18.16 -10.20
N VAL A 36 -7.24 -17.33 -9.16
CA VAL A 36 -7.82 -17.69 -7.87
C VAL A 36 -9.35 -17.68 -7.96
N LEU A 37 -9.95 -16.55 -8.34
CA LEU A 37 -11.39 -16.35 -8.27
C LEU A 37 -12.16 -17.18 -9.31
N PHE A 38 -11.66 -17.28 -10.54
CA PHE A 38 -12.41 -17.89 -11.64
C PHE A 38 -11.94 -19.30 -12.00
N GLU A 39 -10.64 -19.61 -11.90
CA GLU A 39 -10.15 -20.95 -12.22
C GLU A 39 -10.18 -21.90 -11.01
N LYS A 40 -9.74 -21.45 -9.83
CA LYS A 40 -9.75 -22.27 -8.61
C LYS A 40 -11.12 -22.27 -7.94
N MET A 41 -11.67 -21.09 -7.64
CA MET A 41 -12.93 -20.95 -6.90
C MET A 41 -14.16 -21.05 -7.79
N LYS A 42 -14.01 -20.84 -9.10
CA LYS A 42 -15.09 -20.91 -10.09
C LYS A 42 -16.26 -19.96 -9.82
N LEU A 43 -15.97 -18.78 -9.26
CA LEU A 43 -16.96 -17.73 -9.05
C LEU A 43 -17.46 -17.19 -10.40
N ASP A 44 -18.67 -16.63 -10.44
CA ASP A 44 -19.14 -15.87 -11.60
C ASP A 44 -18.89 -14.36 -11.41
N PHE A 45 -18.77 -13.61 -12.52
CA PHE A 45 -18.65 -12.15 -12.47
C PHE A 45 -19.83 -11.46 -11.80
N ASN A 46 -21.03 -12.05 -11.92
CA ASN A 46 -22.28 -11.51 -11.39
C ASN A 46 -22.62 -12.06 -10.00
N GLU A 47 -21.76 -12.90 -9.44
CA GLU A 47 -21.95 -13.42 -8.09
C GLU A 47 -21.95 -12.27 -7.08
N ASP A 48 -22.84 -12.34 -6.08
CA ASP A 48 -22.92 -11.32 -5.04
C ASP A 48 -21.66 -11.33 -4.18
N PHE A 49 -21.02 -10.18 -4.08
CA PHE A 49 -19.87 -9.95 -3.22
C PHE A 49 -20.09 -8.65 -2.45
N ASN A 50 -20.45 -8.78 -1.17
CA ASN A 50 -20.80 -7.66 -0.28
C ASN A 50 -21.93 -6.77 -0.83
N GLY A 51 -22.97 -7.38 -1.42
CA GLY A 51 -24.15 -6.66 -1.89
C GLY A 51 -24.00 -6.00 -3.26
N LYS A 52 -22.92 -6.30 -4.01
CA LYS A 52 -22.75 -5.91 -5.41
C LYS A 52 -22.09 -7.02 -6.23
N PRO A 53 -22.25 -7.05 -7.57
CA PRO A 53 -21.56 -8.01 -8.43
C PRO A 53 -20.04 -8.01 -8.21
N LEU A 54 -19.41 -9.18 -8.15
CA LEU A 54 -17.96 -9.33 -7.99
C LEU A 54 -17.16 -8.49 -9.01
N ILE A 55 -17.62 -8.43 -10.26
CA ILE A 55 -16.98 -7.64 -11.30
C ILE A 55 -16.89 -6.14 -10.96
N GLU A 56 -17.87 -5.57 -10.26
CA GLU A 56 -17.83 -4.16 -9.84
C GLU A 56 -16.72 -3.92 -8.81
N THR A 57 -16.47 -4.88 -7.92
CA THR A 57 -15.34 -4.81 -6.98
C THR A 57 -14.00 -4.91 -7.70
N LEU A 58 -13.91 -5.77 -8.72
CA LEU A 58 -12.68 -5.97 -9.48
C LEU A 58 -12.36 -4.78 -10.40
N LEU A 59 -13.37 -4.10 -10.92
CA LEU A 59 -13.24 -2.95 -11.81
C LEU A 59 -13.33 -1.60 -11.10
N GLU A 60 -13.34 -1.59 -9.76
CA GLU A 60 -13.32 -0.37 -8.97
C GLU A 60 -12.14 0.54 -9.42
N PRO A 61 -12.41 1.80 -9.81
CA PRO A 61 -11.37 2.68 -10.33
C PRO A 61 -10.22 2.89 -9.35
N THR A 62 -9.01 3.03 -9.88
CA THR A 62 -7.82 3.31 -9.07
C THR A 62 -7.90 4.70 -8.42
N ASN A 63 -7.70 4.77 -7.11
CA ASN A 63 -7.60 6.02 -6.37
C ASN A 63 -6.47 6.91 -6.89
N ILE A 64 -6.73 8.21 -7.04
CA ILE A 64 -5.76 9.22 -7.51
C ILE A 64 -5.37 10.13 -6.35
N TYR A 65 -4.14 10.00 -5.86
CA TYR A 65 -3.65 10.68 -4.65
C TYR A 65 -3.07 12.10 -4.87
N VAL A 66 -3.24 12.67 -6.07
CA VAL A 66 -2.60 13.95 -6.43
C VAL A 66 -3.08 15.14 -5.56
N LYS A 67 -4.33 15.13 -5.12
CA LYS A 67 -4.88 16.19 -4.26
C LYS A 67 -4.24 16.16 -2.88
N THR A 68 -4.25 14.99 -2.24
CA THR A 68 -3.57 14.73 -0.96
C THR A 68 -2.09 15.10 -1.02
N PHE A 69 -1.39 14.73 -2.10
CA PHE A 69 0.02 15.12 -2.27
C PHE A 69 0.22 16.63 -2.33
N LYS A 70 -0.63 17.36 -3.07
CA LYS A 70 -0.50 18.82 -3.19
C LYS A 70 -0.69 19.53 -1.85
N GLU A 71 -1.58 19.03 -1.01
CA GLU A 71 -1.87 19.60 0.31
C GLU A 71 -0.78 19.28 1.34
N LEU A 72 -0.13 18.12 1.22
CA LEU A 72 0.84 17.60 2.20
C LEU A 72 2.29 17.59 1.70
N LYS A 73 2.59 18.28 0.59
CA LYS A 73 3.89 18.19 -0.08
C LYS A 73 5.08 18.50 0.84
N ASN A 74 4.89 19.41 1.81
CA ASN A 74 5.93 19.88 2.72
C ASN A 74 6.10 18.97 3.95
N GLU A 75 5.09 18.16 4.25
CA GLU A 75 5.05 17.24 5.39
C GLU A 75 5.60 15.86 5.02
N ILE A 76 5.57 15.55 3.72
CA ILE A 76 6.02 14.29 3.15
C ILE A 76 7.52 14.34 2.89
N VAL A 77 8.24 13.35 3.40
CA VAL A 77 9.67 13.14 3.12
C VAL A 77 9.81 12.34 1.81
N ALA A 78 9.15 11.19 1.72
CA ALA A 78 9.15 10.31 0.55
C ALA A 78 7.80 9.61 0.38
N MET A 79 7.55 9.03 -0.81
CA MET A 79 6.31 8.30 -1.09
C MET A 79 6.57 7.05 -1.92
N ALA A 80 5.94 5.95 -1.56
CA ALA A 80 5.94 4.72 -2.36
C ALA A 80 4.54 4.45 -2.88
N HIS A 81 4.37 4.42 -4.21
CA HIS A 81 3.14 3.95 -4.82
C HIS A 81 3.13 2.42 -4.85
N ILE A 82 2.11 1.80 -4.29
CA ILE A 82 2.05 0.34 -4.13
C ILE A 82 1.34 -0.25 -5.33
N THR A 83 2.14 -0.80 -6.25
CA THR A 83 1.68 -1.37 -7.51
C THR A 83 1.99 -2.88 -7.55
N GLY A 84 2.35 -3.45 -8.70
CA GLY A 84 2.87 -4.82 -8.75
C GLY A 84 4.09 -4.99 -7.86
N GLY A 85 4.21 -6.14 -7.20
CA GLY A 85 5.24 -6.37 -6.17
C GLY A 85 4.81 -5.98 -4.74
N GLY A 86 3.64 -5.36 -4.59
CA GLY A 86 3.05 -5.02 -3.30
C GLY A 86 3.94 -4.10 -2.46
N ILE A 87 3.75 -4.13 -1.14
CA ILE A 87 4.51 -3.28 -0.22
C ILE A 87 5.99 -3.67 -0.20
N VAL A 88 6.26 -4.98 -0.24
CA VAL A 88 7.60 -5.58 -0.07
C VAL A 88 8.56 -5.12 -1.18
N GLU A 89 8.11 -4.99 -2.43
CA GLU A 89 8.98 -4.55 -3.52
C GLU A 89 8.98 -3.04 -3.76
N ASN A 90 7.86 -2.35 -3.48
CA ASN A 90 7.73 -0.92 -3.81
C ASN A 90 8.32 -0.02 -2.72
N LEU A 91 8.11 -0.32 -1.44
CA LEU A 91 8.55 0.54 -0.35
C LEU A 91 10.08 0.67 -0.23
N PRO A 92 10.90 -0.38 -0.46
CA PRO A 92 12.37 -0.24 -0.41
C PRO A 92 12.95 0.72 -1.46
N ARG A 93 12.21 1.01 -2.54
CA ARG A 93 12.66 1.91 -3.62
C ARG A 93 12.89 3.33 -3.13
N VAL A 94 12.24 3.73 -2.03
CA VAL A 94 12.42 5.06 -1.42
C VAL A 94 13.33 5.08 -0.20
N LEU A 95 13.97 3.96 0.15
CA LEU A 95 14.85 3.85 1.30
C LEU A 95 16.33 3.97 0.90
N PRO A 96 17.15 4.64 1.72
CA PRO A 96 18.61 4.50 1.70
C PRO A 96 19.07 3.06 1.95
N GLU A 97 20.30 2.74 1.57
CA GLU A 97 20.87 1.39 1.70
C GLU A 97 20.94 0.87 3.16
N ASN A 98 21.05 1.78 4.12
CA ASN A 98 21.22 1.49 5.55
C ASN A 98 19.93 1.64 6.38
N LEU A 99 18.77 1.76 5.73
CA LEU A 99 17.48 1.88 6.39
C LEU A 99 16.50 0.79 5.92
N MET A 100 15.68 0.33 6.85
CA MET A 100 14.62 -0.66 6.66
C MET A 100 13.27 -0.03 6.98
N ALA A 101 12.23 -0.39 6.23
CA ALA A 101 10.86 -0.09 6.62
C ALA A 101 10.28 -1.26 7.42
N GLU A 102 9.89 -1.01 8.67
CA GLU A 102 9.16 -1.98 9.49
C GLU A 102 7.66 -1.69 9.38
N VAL A 103 6.90 -2.62 8.82
CA VAL A 103 5.47 -2.48 8.57
C VAL A 103 4.71 -3.51 9.38
N LYS A 104 3.77 -3.05 10.20
CA LYS A 104 2.93 -3.90 11.04
C LYS A 104 1.78 -4.50 10.22
N LYS A 105 1.78 -5.83 10.03
CA LYS A 105 0.78 -6.51 9.20
C LYS A 105 -0.64 -6.31 9.73
N ASP A 106 -0.80 -6.32 11.05
CA ASP A 106 -2.07 -6.12 11.76
C ASP A 106 -2.64 -4.70 11.64
N ALA A 107 -1.78 -3.71 11.39
CA ALA A 107 -2.19 -2.33 11.13
C ALA A 107 -2.78 -2.14 9.72
N ILE A 108 -2.52 -3.06 8.78
CA ILE A 108 -3.01 -2.97 7.41
C ILE A 108 -4.50 -3.31 7.36
N LYS A 109 -5.30 -2.36 6.86
CA LYS A 109 -6.73 -2.54 6.64
C LYS A 109 -6.95 -3.29 5.33
N VAL A 110 -6.85 -4.62 5.39
CA VAL A 110 -7.01 -5.49 4.22
C VAL A 110 -8.45 -5.44 3.72
N LEU A 111 -8.62 -5.21 2.40
CA LEU A 111 -9.95 -5.18 1.78
C LEU A 111 -10.52 -6.60 1.63
N PRO A 112 -11.85 -6.78 1.72
CA PRO A 112 -12.48 -8.11 1.68
C PRO A 112 -12.08 -8.98 0.49
N ILE A 113 -11.87 -8.38 -0.68
CA ILE A 113 -11.48 -9.12 -1.89
C ILE A 113 -10.11 -9.81 -1.74
N PHE A 114 -9.19 -9.21 -0.97
CA PHE A 114 -7.90 -9.80 -0.68
C PHE A 114 -8.00 -10.88 0.41
N GLU A 115 -8.86 -10.69 1.42
CA GLU A 115 -9.12 -11.74 2.41
C GLU A 115 -9.72 -12.98 1.73
N LEU A 116 -10.69 -12.81 0.82
CA LEU A 116 -11.26 -13.90 0.02
C LEU A 116 -10.18 -14.67 -0.76
N MET A 117 -9.29 -13.96 -1.46
CA MET A 117 -8.21 -14.62 -2.22
C MET A 117 -7.16 -15.28 -1.31
N SER A 118 -6.99 -14.77 -0.08
CA SER A 118 -6.02 -15.32 0.90
C SER A 118 -6.44 -16.68 1.45
N GLU A 119 -7.68 -17.11 1.24
CA GLU A 119 -8.13 -18.48 1.56
C GLU A 119 -7.45 -19.54 0.66
N HIS A 120 -6.91 -19.13 -0.49
CA HIS A 120 -6.34 -20.02 -1.51
C HIS A 120 -4.90 -19.66 -1.92
N VAL A 121 -4.31 -18.65 -1.29
CA VAL A 121 -2.96 -18.13 -1.54
C VAL A 121 -2.33 -17.76 -0.21
N GLU A 122 -1.07 -18.16 -0.02
CA GLU A 122 -0.33 -17.82 1.19
C GLU A 122 -0.27 -16.30 1.42
N ARG A 123 -0.47 -15.86 2.66
CA ARG A 123 -0.60 -14.42 2.99
C ARG A 123 0.65 -13.63 2.60
N ASP A 124 1.83 -14.22 2.71
CA ASP A 124 3.08 -13.58 2.27
C ASP A 124 3.19 -13.46 0.74
N GLU A 125 2.60 -14.39 -0.03
CA GLU A 125 2.49 -14.25 -1.49
C GLU A 125 1.48 -13.15 -1.84
N MET A 126 0.37 -13.04 -1.10
CA MET A 126 -0.60 -11.96 -1.25
C MET A 126 0.04 -10.58 -1.08
N PHE A 127 0.87 -10.39 -0.04
CA PHE A 127 1.61 -9.13 0.19
C PHE A 127 2.69 -8.82 -0.86
N ARG A 128 3.17 -9.82 -1.61
CA ARG A 128 4.08 -9.64 -2.75
C ARG A 128 3.32 -9.39 -4.06
N ALA A 129 2.10 -9.89 -4.21
CA ALA A 129 1.33 -9.75 -5.44
C ALA A 129 0.45 -8.50 -5.46
N PHE A 130 -0.12 -8.14 -4.32
CA PHE A 130 -1.17 -7.13 -4.20
C PHE A 130 -0.80 -5.99 -3.26
N ASN A 131 -1.55 -4.90 -3.38
CA ASN A 131 -1.44 -3.74 -2.49
C ASN A 131 -2.08 -3.97 -1.11
N MET A 132 -2.89 -5.02 -0.96
CA MET A 132 -3.52 -5.46 0.31
C MET A 132 -4.34 -4.38 1.03
N GLY A 133 -4.87 -3.39 0.30
CA GLY A 133 -5.62 -2.27 0.88
C GLY A 133 -4.81 -0.96 1.02
N VAL A 134 -3.51 -0.98 0.71
CA VAL A 134 -2.62 0.20 0.80
C VAL A 134 -2.25 0.63 -0.61
N GLY A 135 -2.81 1.72 -1.12
CA GLY A 135 -2.47 2.19 -2.46
C GLY A 135 -1.19 3.01 -2.51
N MET A 136 -0.90 3.78 -1.46
CA MET A 136 0.32 4.58 -1.36
C MET A 136 0.80 4.61 0.09
N ILE A 137 2.11 4.70 0.29
CA ILE A 137 2.72 4.91 1.60
C ILE A 137 3.45 6.24 1.59
N LEU A 138 3.16 7.08 2.58
CA LEU A 138 3.86 8.32 2.86
C LEU A 138 4.88 8.06 3.97
N VAL A 139 6.12 8.47 3.73
CA VAL A 139 7.16 8.55 4.76
C VAL A 139 7.18 9.99 5.28
N VAL A 140 6.96 10.16 6.58
CA VAL A 140 6.84 11.48 7.22
C VAL A 140 7.68 11.56 8.47
N GLU A 141 8.07 12.77 8.87
CA GLU A 141 8.64 13.00 10.20
C GLU A 141 7.57 12.75 11.28
N ASP A 142 8.01 12.34 12.47
CA ASP A 142 7.11 12.06 13.61
C ASP A 142 6.24 13.28 13.97
N SER A 143 6.82 14.48 13.90
CA SER A 143 6.14 15.76 14.14
C SER A 143 5.03 16.08 13.13
N ASN A 144 5.04 15.46 11.95
CA ASN A 144 4.07 15.71 10.89
C ASN A 144 2.91 14.71 10.88
N VAL A 145 2.96 13.65 11.71
CA VAL A 145 2.00 12.54 11.67
C VAL A 145 0.57 13.02 11.89
N GLU A 146 0.31 13.80 12.94
CA GLU A 146 -1.04 14.27 13.27
C GLU A 146 -1.65 15.10 12.14
N LYS A 147 -0.87 16.01 11.57
CA LYS A 147 -1.31 16.85 10.45
C LYS A 147 -1.64 16.00 9.22
N VAL A 148 -0.77 15.04 8.88
CA VAL A 148 -0.98 14.17 7.72
C VAL A 148 -2.23 13.31 7.91
N LEU A 149 -2.44 12.72 9.08
CA LEU A 149 -3.64 11.91 9.37
C LEU A 149 -4.92 12.75 9.36
N ALA A 150 -4.88 14.01 9.79
CA ALA A 150 -6.02 14.91 9.78
C ALA A 150 -6.40 15.38 8.36
N THR A 151 -5.42 15.51 7.45
CA THR A 151 -5.65 16.00 6.08
C THR A 151 -5.93 14.86 5.10
N ALA A 152 -5.20 13.73 5.20
CA ALA A 152 -5.35 12.60 4.30
C ALA A 152 -6.48 11.67 4.79
N GLU A 153 -7.67 11.85 4.23
CA GLU A 153 -8.85 11.07 4.60
C GLU A 153 -8.61 9.55 4.53
N GLY A 154 -9.05 8.85 5.57
CA GLY A 154 -8.94 7.39 5.67
C GLY A 154 -7.51 6.87 5.85
N SER A 155 -6.50 7.74 5.88
CA SER A 155 -5.11 7.35 6.10
C SER A 155 -4.88 6.82 7.52
N TYR A 156 -3.83 6.03 7.69
CA TYR A 156 -3.53 5.40 8.97
C TYR A 156 -2.05 5.03 9.09
N LEU A 157 -1.55 5.01 10.34
CA LEU A 157 -0.18 4.62 10.65
C LEU A 157 -0.01 3.11 10.49
N ILE A 158 1.02 2.69 9.77
CA ILE A 158 1.31 1.25 9.52
C ILE A 158 2.69 0.82 9.98
N GLY A 159 3.53 1.74 10.45
CA GLY A 159 4.89 1.39 10.85
C GLY A 159 5.84 2.57 10.88
N GLU A 160 7.13 2.27 10.78
CA GLU A 160 8.20 3.25 10.86
C GLU A 160 9.48 2.79 10.16
N ILE A 161 10.39 3.73 9.94
CA ILE A 161 11.72 3.48 9.40
C ILE A 161 12.68 3.14 10.55
N LYS A 162 13.47 2.09 10.38
CA LYS A 162 14.50 1.61 11.29
C LYS A 162 15.86 1.58 10.60
N GLU A 163 16.93 1.51 11.39
CA GLU A 163 18.23 1.11 10.87
C GLU A 163 18.17 -0.36 10.44
N GLY A 164 18.80 -0.68 9.32
CA GLY A 164 18.81 -2.05 8.82
C GLY A 164 19.20 -2.15 7.35
N LYS A 165 19.02 -3.34 6.78
CA LYS A 165 19.19 -3.54 5.34
C LYS A 165 18.03 -2.85 4.60
N ARG A 166 18.30 -2.35 3.40
CA ARG A 166 17.30 -1.83 2.46
C ARG A 166 16.24 -2.88 2.09
N GLU A 167 15.21 -2.97 2.91
CA GLU A 167 14.06 -3.85 2.72
C GLU A 167 12.81 -3.31 3.42
N ALA A 168 11.67 -3.89 3.09
CA ALA A 168 10.41 -3.67 3.78
C ALA A 168 10.06 -4.97 4.50
N LYS A 169 10.21 -4.95 5.83
CA LYS A 169 9.96 -6.08 6.70
C LYS A 169 8.56 -5.98 7.26
N LEU A 170 7.73 -6.94 6.87
CA LEU A 170 6.39 -7.10 7.42
C LEU A 170 6.50 -7.87 8.75
N ILE A 171 6.10 -7.24 9.85
CA ILE A 171 6.11 -7.80 11.22
C ILE A 171 4.71 -8.07 11.74
#